data_AF-A0A7C6J824-F1
#
_entry.id   AF-A0A7C6J824-F1
#
_cell.length_a   1.000
_cell.length_b   1.000
_cell.length_c   1.000
_cell.angle_alpha   90.00
_cell.angle_beta   90.00
_cell.angle_gamma   90.00
#
_symmetry.space_group_name_H-M   'P 1'
#
loop_
_entity.id
_entity.type
_entity.pdbx_description
1 polymer ?
#
loop_
_entity_poly.entity_id
_entity_poly.type
_entity_poly.pdbx_seq_one_letter_code
_entity_poly.pdbx_strand_id
1 'polypeptide(L)'
;TDDYNVGIDRVSFSGKELRIDLDEPLESNTTYRVTIDNDIIEDREYGQYFEGIDAGDWEFSTDYEELEILELTPENGASNVNGPRTEVLKAWFNGDIQVVDGKDLLRSVRVYNRTDREIVEIKKVELDQDKLLITLKEPLLRNIAYEVTIRANCFEAEDTGDKFEGLDGSEWRFTTR
;
A
#
# COMPACT_ATOMS: atom_id res chain seq x y z
N THR A 1 -8.99 3.84 24.47
CA THR A 1 -8.75 3.80 23.01
C THR A 1 -9.00 5.19 22.54
N ASP A 2 -7.96 5.84 22.03
CA ASP A 2 -8.06 7.21 21.56
C ASP A 2 -9.10 7.24 20.43
N ASP A 3 -10.09 8.10 20.59
CA ASP A 3 -11.25 8.25 19.72
C ASP A 3 -10.80 8.97 18.44
N TYR A 4 -10.22 8.20 17.50
CA TYR A 4 -9.87 8.72 16.18
C TYR A 4 -11.15 8.85 15.37
N ASN A 5 -11.64 10.09 15.25
CA ASN A 5 -12.75 10.40 14.36
C ASN A 5 -12.26 10.33 12.90
N VAL A 6 -13.01 9.61 12.07
CA VAL A 6 -12.80 9.59 10.61
C VAL A 6 -13.07 10.99 10.04
N GLY A 7 -12.19 11.45 9.15
CA GLY A 7 -12.37 12.72 8.42
C GLY A 7 -13.59 12.66 7.50
N ILE A 8 -14.47 13.67 7.60
CA ILE A 8 -15.66 13.80 6.75
C ILE A 8 -15.46 15.01 5.84
N ASP A 9 -15.40 14.76 4.53
CA ASP A 9 -15.33 15.79 3.49
C ASP A 9 -16.67 16.54 3.40
N ARG A 10 -17.75 15.78 3.30
CA ARG A 10 -19.07 16.37 3.06
C ARG A 10 -20.20 15.52 3.60
N VAL A 11 -21.16 16.20 4.23
CA VAL A 11 -22.48 15.66 4.53
C VAL A 11 -23.51 16.38 3.67
N SER A 12 -24.36 15.63 2.98
CA SER A 12 -25.39 16.19 2.10
C SER A 12 -26.63 15.33 2.02
N PHE A 13 -27.74 15.92 1.58
CA PHE A 13 -28.97 15.20 1.29
C PHE A 13 -29.26 15.19 -0.21
N SER A 14 -29.65 14.03 -0.73
CA SER A 14 -30.18 13.86 -2.08
C SER A 14 -31.57 13.22 -2.01
N GLY A 15 -32.61 14.05 -2.03
CA GLY A 15 -33.98 13.59 -1.81
C GLY A 15 -34.15 13.01 -0.39
N LYS A 16 -34.29 11.68 -0.30
CA LYS A 16 -34.44 10.93 0.97
C LYS A 16 -33.15 10.22 1.41
N GLU A 17 -32.05 10.44 0.69
CA GLU A 17 -30.75 9.85 1.01
C GLU A 17 -29.90 10.86 1.78
N LEU A 18 -29.40 10.45 2.95
CA LEU A 18 -28.28 11.12 3.63
C LEU A 18 -27.00 10.52 3.07
N ARG A 19 -26.15 11.38 2.49
CA ARG A 19 -24.85 11.01 1.94
C ARG A 19 -23.74 11.62 2.78
N ILE A 20 -22.81 10.77 3.20
CA ILE A 20 -21.60 11.12 3.94
C ILE A 20 -20.42 10.73 3.05
N ASP A 21 -19.68 11.72 2.55
CA ASP A 21 -18.44 11.54 1.82
C ASP A 21 -17.28 11.73 2.81
N LEU A 22 -16.35 10.77 2.84
CA LEU A 22 -15.17 10.79 3.71
C LEU A 22 -14.00 11.49 3.01
N ASP A 23 -13.13 12.12 3.80
CA ASP A 23 -11.92 12.78 3.29
C ASP A 23 -10.88 11.78 2.75
N GLU A 24 -10.81 10.60 3.37
CA GLU A 24 -9.86 9.53 3.06
C GLU A 24 -10.59 8.17 3.04
N PRO A 25 -10.02 7.15 2.37
CA PRO A 25 -10.50 5.77 2.48
C PRO A 25 -10.48 5.26 3.91
N LEU A 26 -11.33 4.28 4.22
CA LEU A 26 -11.33 3.60 5.51
C LEU A 26 -10.14 2.63 5.57
N GLU A 27 -9.42 2.63 6.69
CA GLU A 27 -8.37 1.66 7.00
C GLU A 27 -8.95 0.23 6.97
N SER A 28 -8.16 -0.72 6.48
CA SER A 28 -8.54 -2.14 6.45
C SER A 28 -8.57 -2.74 7.86
N ASN A 29 -9.25 -3.88 8.03
CA ASN A 29 -9.38 -4.61 9.31
C ASN A 29 -9.79 -3.73 10.52
N THR A 30 -10.60 -2.72 10.28
CA THR A 30 -10.97 -1.71 11.30
C THR A 30 -12.49 -1.66 11.46
N THR A 31 -12.94 -1.60 12.71
CA THR A 31 -14.36 -1.47 13.06
C THR A 31 -14.74 0.00 13.18
N TYR A 32 -15.71 0.43 12.40
CA TYR A 32 -16.26 1.78 12.38
C TYR A 32 -17.67 1.81 12.94
N ARG A 33 -17.99 2.93 13.59
CA ARG A 33 -19.32 3.23 14.14
C ARG A 33 -19.77 4.56 13.59
N VAL A 34 -21.01 4.60 13.10
CA VAL A 34 -21.65 5.84 12.68
C VAL A 34 -22.60 6.26 13.80
N THR A 35 -22.45 7.50 14.27
CA THR A 35 -23.36 8.12 15.23
C THR A 35 -23.97 9.37 14.61
N ILE A 36 -25.24 9.60 14.90
CA ILE A 36 -25.97 10.81 14.48
C ILE A 36 -26.73 11.28 15.71
N ASP A 37 -26.44 12.47 16.21
CA ASP A 37 -27.17 12.99 17.35
C ASP A 37 -28.65 13.17 17.00
N ASN A 38 -29.50 12.98 18.02
CA ASN A 38 -30.93 13.27 17.90
C ASN A 38 -31.18 14.75 17.57
N ASP A 39 -32.36 15.03 17.05
CA ASP A 39 -32.84 16.40 16.81
C ASP A 39 -32.04 17.22 15.76
N ILE A 40 -31.02 16.65 15.11
CA ILE A 40 -30.25 17.33 14.04
C ILE A 40 -30.95 17.26 12.68
N ILE A 41 -31.72 16.19 12.41
CA ILE A 41 -32.40 15.98 11.12
C ILE A 41 -33.91 16.11 11.32
N GLU A 42 -34.54 17.02 10.56
CA GLU A 42 -35.99 17.25 10.59
C GLU A 42 -36.65 16.78 9.30
N ASP A 43 -37.73 16.02 9.43
CA ASP A 43 -38.65 15.71 8.34
C ASP A 43 -39.39 16.98 7.93
N ARG A 44 -39.14 17.47 6.71
CA ARG A 44 -39.73 18.70 6.18
C ARG A 44 -41.23 18.61 5.90
N GLU A 45 -41.79 17.41 5.79
CA GLU A 45 -43.21 17.20 5.52
C GLU A 45 -44.03 17.22 6.81
N TYR A 46 -43.51 16.61 7.88
CA TYR A 46 -44.24 16.41 9.13
C TYR A 46 -43.67 17.17 10.34
N GLY A 47 -42.49 17.78 10.22
CA GLY A 47 -41.80 18.52 11.29
C GLY A 47 -41.30 17.63 12.43
N GLN A 48 -41.15 16.33 12.19
CA GLN A 48 -40.66 15.38 13.16
C GLN A 48 -39.13 15.31 13.12
N TYR A 49 -38.51 15.22 14.28
CA TYR A 49 -37.06 15.05 14.38
C TYR A 49 -36.69 13.57 14.33
N PHE A 50 -35.59 13.28 13.64
CA PHE A 50 -34.96 11.97 13.66
C PHE A 50 -34.36 11.72 15.05
N GLU A 51 -34.62 10.52 15.60
CA GLU A 51 -34.18 10.15 16.95
C GLU A 51 -32.67 9.95 17.07
N GLY A 52 -31.93 10.02 15.97
CA GLY A 52 -30.49 9.81 15.93
C GLY A 52 -30.10 8.35 15.66
N ILE A 53 -28.80 8.09 15.70
CA ILE A 53 -28.18 6.76 15.65
C ILE A 53 -27.17 6.72 16.79
N ASP A 54 -27.39 5.84 17.77
CA ASP A 54 -26.48 5.67 18.90
C ASP A 54 -25.31 4.74 18.53
N ALA A 55 -24.26 4.75 19.34
CA ALA A 55 -23.09 3.91 19.13
C ALA A 55 -23.47 2.42 19.18
N GLY A 56 -23.29 1.73 18.06
CA GLY A 56 -23.60 0.30 17.90
C GLY A 56 -24.87 0.01 17.08
N ASP A 57 -25.70 1.02 16.79
CA ASP A 57 -26.86 0.86 15.90
C ASP A 57 -26.43 0.75 14.43
N TRP A 58 -25.38 1.50 14.06
CA TRP A 58 -24.70 1.37 12.78
C TRP A 58 -23.20 1.13 13.00
N GLU A 59 -22.83 -0.14 13.00
CA GLU A 59 -21.45 -0.61 13.13
C GLU A 59 -21.12 -1.55 11.98
N PHE A 60 -19.92 -1.43 11.42
CA PHE A 60 -19.39 -2.33 10.40
C PHE A 60 -17.87 -2.43 10.53
N SER A 61 -17.30 -3.49 9.97
CA SER A 61 -15.84 -3.65 9.87
C SER A 61 -15.44 -3.70 8.40
N THR A 62 -14.28 -3.15 8.09
CA THR A 62 -13.59 -3.37 6.81
C THR A 62 -12.92 -4.74 6.82
N ASP A 63 -12.82 -5.38 5.65
CA ASP A 63 -12.08 -6.64 5.51
C ASP A 63 -10.58 -6.41 5.71
N TYR A 64 -9.86 -7.47 6.08
CA TYR A 64 -8.41 -7.47 6.12
C TYR A 64 -7.86 -7.72 4.71
N GLU A 65 -6.95 -6.85 4.27
CA GLU A 65 -6.17 -7.05 3.06
C GLU A 65 -4.69 -7.19 3.44
N GLU A 66 -4.07 -8.29 3.01
CA GLU A 66 -2.63 -8.49 3.20
C GLU A 66 -1.86 -7.48 2.35
N LEU A 67 -0.75 -6.97 2.88
CA LEU A 67 0.16 -6.13 2.10
C LEU A 67 0.82 -6.96 1.00
N GLU A 68 0.56 -6.62 -0.26
CA GLU A 68 1.06 -7.35 -1.43
C GLU A 68 1.62 -6.42 -2.52
N ILE A 69 2.40 -6.99 -3.43
CA ILE A 69 2.93 -6.28 -4.60
C ILE A 69 1.96 -6.45 -5.77
N LEU A 70 1.51 -5.33 -6.33
CA LEU A 70 0.62 -5.28 -7.49
C LEU A 70 1.38 -5.24 -8.82
N GLU A 71 2.52 -4.54 -8.86
CA GLU A 71 3.29 -4.33 -10.10
C GLU A 71 4.80 -4.35 -9.84
N LEU A 72 5.55 -4.89 -10.80
CA LEU A 72 7.00 -4.92 -10.81
C LEU A 72 7.54 -4.31 -12.10
N THR A 73 8.56 -3.46 -12.00
CA THR A 73 9.32 -2.98 -13.15
C THR A 73 10.82 -3.24 -12.95
N PRO A 74 11.46 -4.07 -13.80
CA PRO A 74 10.86 -4.87 -14.87
C PRO A 74 9.86 -5.90 -14.34
N GLU A 75 8.88 -6.28 -15.18
CA GLU A 75 7.93 -7.34 -14.83
C GLU A 75 8.65 -8.66 -14.54
N ASN A 76 8.09 -9.47 -13.63
CA ASN A 76 8.57 -10.83 -13.42
C ASN A 76 8.41 -11.66 -14.72
N GLY A 77 9.43 -12.44 -15.05
CA GLY A 77 9.51 -13.21 -16.29
C GLY A 77 9.86 -12.38 -17.52
N ALA A 78 10.03 -11.07 -17.42
CA ALA A 78 10.34 -10.23 -18.58
C ALA A 78 11.61 -10.70 -19.30
N SER A 79 11.53 -10.74 -20.62
CA SER A 79 12.68 -10.95 -21.50
C SER A 79 12.90 -9.72 -22.35
N ASN A 80 14.15 -9.40 -22.66
CA ASN A 80 14.53 -8.23 -23.46
C ASN A 80 14.45 -6.86 -22.75
N VAL A 81 14.62 -6.84 -21.43
CA VAL A 81 14.81 -5.59 -20.66
C VAL A 81 16.04 -4.85 -21.19
N ASN A 82 15.96 -3.54 -21.44
CA ASN A 82 17.10 -2.77 -21.93
C ASN A 82 18.09 -2.47 -20.80
N GLY A 83 18.95 -3.44 -20.48
CA GLY A 83 19.83 -3.40 -19.31
C GLY A 83 20.61 -2.10 -19.19
N PRO A 84 21.34 -1.66 -20.25
CA PRO A 84 22.13 -0.43 -20.21
C PRO A 84 21.33 0.87 -20.02
N ARG A 85 19.99 0.81 -20.03
CA ARG A 85 19.09 1.92 -19.71
C ARG A 85 18.26 1.68 -18.44
N THR A 86 18.56 0.62 -17.70
CA THR A 86 17.86 0.26 -16.47
C THR A 86 18.82 0.39 -15.30
N GLU A 87 18.62 1.43 -14.50
CA GLU A 87 19.35 1.67 -13.25
C GLU A 87 18.41 1.73 -12.03
N VAL A 88 17.09 1.70 -12.25
CA VAL A 88 16.08 1.69 -11.20
C VAL A 88 15.13 0.52 -11.41
N LEU A 89 14.93 -0.27 -10.37
CA LEU A 89 13.88 -1.28 -10.28
C LEU A 89 12.78 -0.76 -9.35
N LYS A 90 11.54 -1.15 -9.61
CA LYS A 90 10.37 -0.61 -8.90
C LYS A 90 9.38 -1.72 -8.55
N ALA A 91 8.79 -1.63 -7.37
CA ALA A 91 7.64 -2.43 -6.96
C ALA A 91 6.55 -1.50 -6.42
N TRP A 92 5.29 -1.76 -6.78
CA TRP A 92 4.11 -1.04 -6.29
C TRP A 92 3.31 -1.97 -5.40
N PHE A 93 2.90 -1.46 -4.24
CA PHE A 93 2.10 -2.18 -3.26
C PHE A 93 0.62 -1.78 -3.36
N ASN A 94 -0.26 -2.56 -2.73
CA ASN A 94 -1.70 -2.24 -2.63
C ASN A 94 -2.03 -1.12 -1.63
N GLY A 95 -1.03 -0.59 -0.92
CA GLY A 95 -1.16 0.56 -0.03
C GLY A 95 0.16 1.25 0.22
N ASP A 96 0.12 2.39 0.89
CA ASP A 96 1.32 3.15 1.28
C ASP A 96 2.16 2.32 2.25
N ILE A 97 3.49 2.34 2.07
CA ILE A 97 4.42 1.50 2.83
C ILE A 97 5.44 2.31 3.61
N GLN A 98 5.81 1.79 4.77
CA GLN A 98 6.91 2.29 5.58
C GLN A 98 7.91 1.19 5.95
N VAL A 99 9.09 1.60 6.42
CA VAL A 99 10.11 0.67 6.91
C VAL A 99 9.79 0.29 8.34
N VAL A 100 9.73 -1.01 8.61
CA VAL A 100 9.54 -1.51 9.98
C VAL A 100 10.67 -1.00 10.88
N ASP A 101 10.32 -0.51 12.07
CA ASP A 101 11.26 0.07 13.02
C ASP A 101 12.50 -0.81 13.27
N GLY A 102 13.68 -0.18 13.22
CA GLY A 102 14.97 -0.83 13.43
C GLY A 102 15.46 -1.71 12.26
N LYS A 103 14.74 -1.76 11.14
CA LYS A 103 15.23 -2.40 9.90
C LYS A 103 16.11 -1.45 9.10
N ASP A 104 17.06 -2.05 8.39
CA ASP A 104 17.94 -1.33 7.48
C ASP A 104 17.37 -1.43 6.06
N LEU A 105 16.91 -0.29 5.55
CA LEU A 105 16.29 -0.15 4.24
C LEU A 105 17.21 -0.60 3.09
N LEU A 106 18.51 -0.33 3.16
CA LEU A 106 19.43 -0.75 2.10
C LEU A 106 19.66 -2.27 2.13
N ARG A 107 19.57 -2.88 3.32
CA ARG A 107 19.72 -4.33 3.51
C ARG A 107 18.42 -5.12 3.37
N SER A 108 17.28 -4.48 3.14
CA SER A 108 16.00 -5.17 2.91
C SER A 108 15.89 -5.75 1.51
N VAL A 109 16.69 -5.26 0.56
CA VAL A 109 16.66 -5.69 -0.84
C VAL A 109 18.00 -6.28 -1.27
N ARG A 110 17.96 -7.30 -2.14
CA ARG A 110 19.14 -7.83 -2.83
C ARG A 110 18.83 -8.01 -4.31
N VAL A 111 19.72 -7.53 -5.18
CA VAL A 111 19.69 -7.81 -6.61
C VAL A 111 20.86 -8.74 -6.94
N TYR A 112 20.60 -9.84 -7.65
CA TYR A 112 21.59 -10.87 -7.93
C TYR A 112 21.66 -11.16 -9.43
N ASN A 113 22.87 -11.07 -9.99
CA ASN A 113 23.19 -11.51 -11.33
C ASN A 113 23.34 -13.04 -11.29
N ARG A 114 22.38 -13.76 -11.87
CA ARG A 114 22.36 -15.23 -11.90
C ARG A 114 23.32 -15.82 -12.92
N THR A 115 23.62 -15.08 -13.99
CA THR A 115 24.53 -15.52 -15.05
C THR A 115 25.96 -15.57 -14.53
N ASP A 116 26.43 -14.47 -13.97
CA ASP A 116 27.82 -14.32 -13.50
C ASP A 116 27.99 -14.66 -12.01
N ARG A 117 26.86 -14.90 -11.31
CA ARG A 117 26.79 -15.38 -9.93
C ARG A 117 27.35 -14.37 -8.91
N GLU A 118 26.94 -13.12 -9.06
CA GLU A 118 27.41 -12.00 -8.26
C GLU A 118 26.26 -11.12 -7.75
N ILE A 119 26.51 -10.40 -6.66
CA ILE A 119 25.58 -9.41 -6.12
C ILE A 119 25.73 -8.11 -6.91
N VAL A 120 24.61 -7.55 -7.36
CA VAL A 120 24.60 -6.22 -7.98
C VAL A 120 24.59 -5.17 -6.88
N GLU A 121 25.49 -4.19 -6.96
CA GLU A 121 25.58 -3.14 -5.96
C GLU A 121 24.40 -2.16 -6.07
N ILE A 122 23.68 -1.99 -4.96
CA ILE A 122 22.59 -1.02 -4.82
C ILE A 122 23.17 0.31 -4.33
N LYS A 123 22.80 1.41 -4.99
CA LYS A 123 23.19 2.78 -4.61
C LYS A 123 22.32 3.29 -3.47
N LYS A 124 21.01 3.14 -3.60
CA LYS A 124 20.01 3.57 -2.61
C LYS A 124 18.71 2.80 -2.78
N VAL A 125 17.97 2.69 -1.69
CA VAL A 125 16.58 2.22 -1.66
C VAL A 125 15.76 3.35 -1.05
N GLU A 126 14.64 3.67 -1.68
CA GLU A 126 13.72 4.75 -1.27
C GLU A 126 12.29 4.24 -1.29
N LEU A 127 11.46 4.85 -0.45
CA LEU A 127 10.01 4.68 -0.46
C LEU A 127 9.37 5.98 -0.95
N ASP A 128 8.33 5.85 -1.76
CA ASP A 128 7.49 6.95 -2.23
C ASP A 128 6.04 6.46 -2.19
N GLN A 129 5.37 6.69 -1.05
CA GLN A 129 4.03 6.16 -0.77
C GLN A 129 3.98 4.63 -0.94
N ASP A 130 3.20 4.14 -1.90
CA ASP A 130 3.03 2.74 -2.29
C ASP A 130 4.21 2.14 -3.07
N LYS A 131 5.28 2.90 -3.31
CA LYS A 131 6.39 2.48 -4.21
C LYS A 131 7.68 2.21 -3.47
N LEU A 132 8.27 1.05 -3.77
CA LEU A 132 9.65 0.72 -3.48
C LEU A 132 10.54 1.02 -4.69
N LEU A 133 11.51 1.92 -4.51
CA LEU A 133 12.47 2.34 -5.54
C LEU A 133 13.86 1.79 -5.21
N ILE A 134 14.43 0.96 -6.10
CA ILE A 134 15.75 0.36 -5.94
C ILE A 134 16.68 0.94 -7.00
N THR A 135 17.53 1.89 -6.61
CA THR A 135 18.51 2.48 -7.53
C THR A 135 19.83 1.72 -7.45
N LEU A 136 20.30 1.19 -8.58
CA LEU A 136 21.57 0.48 -8.72
C LEU A 136 22.74 1.47 -8.81
N LYS A 137 23.95 1.03 -8.46
CA LYS A 137 25.16 1.86 -8.64
C LYS A 137 25.54 2.03 -10.11
N GLU A 138 25.35 0.97 -10.88
CA GLU A 138 25.60 0.93 -12.31
C GLU A 138 24.35 0.37 -13.02
N PRO A 139 24.09 0.78 -14.28
CA PRO A 139 23.04 0.17 -15.08
C PRO A 139 23.25 -1.34 -15.23
N LEU A 140 22.16 -2.07 -15.46
CA LEU A 140 22.23 -3.51 -15.69
C LEU A 140 23.04 -3.84 -16.95
N LEU A 141 23.82 -4.92 -16.89
CA LEU A 141 24.52 -5.46 -18.05
C LEU A 141 23.54 -6.13 -19.03
N ARG A 142 23.95 -6.23 -20.31
CA ARG A 142 23.19 -6.89 -21.39
C ARG A 142 23.27 -8.41 -21.30
N ASN A 143 22.25 -9.12 -21.77
CA ASN A 143 22.21 -10.58 -21.88
C ASN A 143 22.44 -11.30 -20.53
N ILE A 144 22.02 -10.68 -19.43
CA ILE A 144 22.14 -11.23 -18.07
C ILE A 144 20.76 -11.58 -17.51
N ALA A 145 20.70 -12.68 -16.77
CA ALA A 145 19.54 -13.03 -15.96
C ALA A 145 19.70 -12.48 -14.54
N TYR A 146 18.72 -11.72 -14.08
CA TYR A 146 18.69 -11.16 -12.73
C TYR A 146 17.56 -11.75 -11.91
N GLU A 147 17.75 -11.74 -10.60
CA GLU A 147 16.66 -11.90 -9.63
C GLU A 147 16.76 -10.83 -8.54
N VAL A 148 15.59 -10.47 -8.00
CA VAL A 148 15.46 -9.51 -6.90
C VAL A 148 14.81 -10.20 -5.72
N THR A 149 15.41 -10.08 -4.54
CA THR A 149 14.84 -10.57 -3.28
C THR A 149 14.48 -9.37 -2.40
N ILE A 150 13.26 -9.36 -1.87
CA ILE A 150 12.84 -8.43 -0.81
C ILE A 150 12.68 -9.25 0.47
N ARG A 151 13.35 -8.84 1.54
CA ARG A 151 13.30 -9.57 2.82
C ARG A 151 11.94 -9.39 3.49
N ALA A 152 11.42 -10.49 4.00
CA ALA A 152 10.24 -10.51 4.86
C ALA A 152 10.37 -9.56 6.06
N ASN A 153 9.26 -8.98 6.48
CA ASN A 153 9.15 -8.16 7.69
C ASN A 153 10.11 -6.95 7.70
N CYS A 154 10.46 -6.43 6.52
CA CYS A 154 11.23 -5.19 6.38
C CYS A 154 10.36 -3.97 6.06
N PHE A 155 9.19 -4.21 5.49
CA PHE A 155 8.19 -3.21 5.15
C PHE A 155 6.87 -3.56 5.82
N GLU A 156 6.09 -2.54 6.13
CA GLU A 156 4.72 -2.69 6.63
C GLU A 156 3.82 -1.61 6.02
N ALA A 157 2.52 -1.88 5.98
CA ALA A 157 1.52 -0.92 5.54
C ALA A 157 1.48 0.24 6.53
N GLU A 158 1.44 1.47 6.03
CA GLU A 158 1.52 2.67 6.87
C GLU A 158 0.28 2.83 7.77
N ASP A 159 -0.89 2.44 7.26
CA ASP A 159 -2.20 2.56 7.92
C ASP A 159 -2.45 1.45 8.95
N THR A 160 -2.12 0.21 8.62
CA THR A 160 -2.51 -0.97 9.40
C THR A 160 -1.35 -1.62 10.16
N GLY A 161 -0.10 -1.31 9.78
CA GLY A 161 1.08 -1.99 10.30
C GLY A 161 1.20 -3.45 9.84
N ASP A 162 0.43 -3.88 8.84
CA ASP A 162 0.53 -5.23 8.29
C ASP A 162 1.88 -5.43 7.62
N LYS A 163 2.58 -6.52 7.96
CA LYS A 163 3.97 -6.73 7.55
C LYS A 163 4.04 -7.43 6.22
N PHE A 164 4.84 -6.89 5.31
CA PHE A 164 5.11 -7.56 4.06
C PHE A 164 5.86 -8.88 4.29
N GLU A 165 5.28 -9.98 3.80
CA GLU A 165 5.85 -11.33 3.89
C GLU A 165 7.15 -11.50 3.11
N GLY A 166 7.50 -10.52 2.27
CA GLY A 166 8.71 -10.53 1.46
C GLY A 166 8.47 -11.05 0.05
N LEU A 167 9.54 -11.06 -0.73
CA LEU A 167 9.54 -11.53 -2.12
C LEU A 167 10.79 -12.37 -2.35
N ASP A 168 10.61 -13.64 -2.66
CA ASP A 168 11.72 -14.52 -2.99
C ASP A 168 12.32 -14.15 -4.36
N GLY A 169 13.62 -14.44 -4.55
CA GLY A 169 14.28 -14.24 -5.84
C GLY A 169 13.61 -14.98 -7.01
N SER A 170 12.84 -16.03 -6.74
CA SER A 170 12.06 -16.71 -7.77
C SER A 170 10.82 -15.98 -8.26
N GLU A 171 10.35 -15.00 -7.50
CA GLU A 171 9.12 -14.26 -7.75
C GLU A 171 9.38 -12.94 -8.49
N TRP A 172 10.64 -12.52 -8.59
CA TRP A 172 11.05 -11.38 -9.42
C TRP A 172 12.33 -11.68 -10.19
N ARG A 173 12.14 -12.20 -11.41
CA ARG A 173 13.22 -12.56 -12.34
C ARG A 173 13.01 -11.93 -13.69
N PHE A 174 14.10 -11.53 -14.35
CA PHE A 174 14.03 -11.02 -15.72
C PHE A 174 15.38 -11.16 -16.43
N THR A 175 15.37 -10.96 -17.75
CA THR A 175 16.57 -11.03 -18.60
C THR A 175 16.73 -9.78 -19.47
N THR A 176 17.98 -9.34 -19.64
CA THR A 176 18.32 -8.10 -20.38
C THR A 176 18.82 -8.35 -21.80
N ARG A 177 18.84 -7.30 -22.65
CA ARG A 177 19.43 -7.23 -24.00
C ARG A 177 20.33 -5.98 -24.18
#